data_AF-A0A3D2V954-F1
#
_entry.id   AF-A0A3D2V954-F1
#
_cell.length_a   1.000
_cell.length_b   1.000
_cell.length_c   1.000
_cell.angle_alpha   90.00
_cell.angle_beta   90.00
_cell.angle_gamma   90.00
#
_symmetry.space_group_name_H-M   'P 1'
#
loop_
_entity.id
_entity.type
_entity.pdbx_description
1 polymer ?
#
loop_
_entity_poly.entity_id
_entity_poly.type
_entity_poly.pdbx_seq_one_letter_code
_entity_poly.pdbx_strand_id
1 'polypeptide(L)' 'MSDIETLFGGLEEFRQHLGGRLTLTMVPEIGKPIDIHSVEREQMIESIKRVQQFADTQEAFTR' A
#
# COMPACT_ATOMS: atom_id res chain seq x y z
N MET A 1 -10.97 -10.49 -11.53
CA MET A 1 -10.28 -10.14 -10.27
C MET A 1 -10.20 -8.63 -10.23
N SER A 2 -10.52 -8.01 -9.11
CA SER A 2 -10.33 -6.56 -8.94
C SER A 2 -8.83 -6.24 -8.83
N ASP A 3 -8.42 -5.02 -9.19
CA ASP A 3 -7.02 -4.59 -9.09
C ASP A 3 -6.45 -4.77 -7.67
N ILE A 4 -7.31 -4.57 -6.66
CA ILE A 4 -7.00 -4.79 -5.24
C ILE A 4 -6.67 -6.26 -4.95
N GLU A 5 -7.43 -7.21 -5.50
CA GLU A 5 -7.16 -8.65 -5.32
C GLU A 5 -5.83 -9.06 -5.97
N THR A 6 -5.56 -8.55 -7.18
CA THR A 6 -4.28 -8.79 -7.87
C THR A 6 -3.10 -8.25 -7.06
N LEU A 7 -3.23 -7.05 -6.49
CA LEU A 7 -2.19 -6.45 -5.63
C LEU A 7 -1.91 -7.32 -4.40
N PHE A 8 -2.95 -7.77 -3.68
CA PHE A 8 -2.77 -8.61 -2.51
C PHE A 8 -2.15 -9.97 -2.85
N GLY A 9 -2.50 -10.55 -4.00
CA GLY A 9 -1.87 -11.77 -4.51
C GLY A 9 -0.36 -11.57 -4.72
N GLY A 10 0.02 -10.52 -5.44
CA GLY A 10 1.44 -10.20 -5.68
C GLY A 10 2.22 -9.90 -4.40
N LEU A 11 1.62 -9.21 -3.42
CA LEU A 11 2.26 -8.96 -2.12
C LEU A 11 2.49 -10.26 -1.34
N GLU A 12 1.53 -11.19 -1.39
CA GLU A 12 1.66 -12.49 -0.73
C GLU A 12 2.74 -13.36 -1.40
N GLU A 13 2.76 -13.41 -2.73
CA GLU A 13 3.85 -14.05 -3.47
C GLU A 13 5.20 -13.45 -3.09
N PHE A 14 5.32 -12.12 -3.10
CA PHE A 14 6.56 -11.44 -2.73
C PHE A 14 6.98 -11.74 -1.28
N ARG A 15 6.03 -11.77 -0.34
CA ARG A 15 6.28 -12.17 1.06
C ARG A 15 6.84 -13.59 1.15
N GLN A 16 6.32 -14.52 0.37
CA GLN A 16 6.81 -15.92 0.35
C GLN A 16 8.26 -15.99 -0.17
N HIS A 17 8.60 -15.20 -1.20
CA HIS A 17 9.96 -15.13 -1.73
C HIS A 17 10.97 -14.57 -0.71
N LEU A 18 10.55 -13.68 0.19
CA LEU A 18 11.38 -13.14 1.28
C LEU A 18 11.57 -14.10 2.47
N GLY A 19 11.04 -15.33 2.41
CA GLY A 19 11.07 -16.26 3.54
C GLY A 19 10.01 -15.97 4.60
N GLY A 20 8.94 -15.27 4.24
CA GLY A 20 7.73 -15.16 5.05
C GLY A 20 7.50 -13.83 5.77
N ARG A 21 8.42 -12.85 5.70
CA ARG A 21 8.24 -11.54 6.32
C ARG A 21 8.36 -10.41 5.31
N LEU A 22 7.25 -9.69 5.13
CA LEU A 22 7.21 -8.45 4.37
C LEU A 22 7.57 -7.30 5.31
N THR A 23 8.50 -6.43 4.91
CA THR A 23 8.80 -5.19 5.63
C THR A 23 8.33 -4.03 4.78
N LEU A 24 7.52 -3.16 5.38
CA LEU A 24 7.03 -1.93 4.78
C LEU A 24 7.56 -0.75 5.59
N THR A 25 8.18 0.21 4.92
CA THR A 25 8.63 1.44 5.55
C THR A 25 7.50 2.47 5.51
N MET A 26 7.12 2.99 6.68
CA MET A 26 6.11 4.03 6.88
C MET A 26 6.77 5.31 7.36
N VAL A 27 6.15 6.46 7.08
CA VAL A 27 6.68 7.78 7.47
C VAL A 27 5.62 8.53 8.29
N PRO A 28 5.53 8.29 9.62
CA PRO A 28 4.58 8.99 10.48
C PRO A 28 4.88 10.49 10.61
N GLU A 29 6.15 10.89 10.50
CA GLU A 29 6.58 12.28 10.54
C GLU A 29 7.74 12.50 9.56
N ILE A 30 7.91 13.74 9.10
CA ILE A 30 8.99 14.11 8.17
C ILE A 30 10.34 13.73 8.79
N GLY A 31 11.11 12.92 8.06
CA GLY A 31 12.44 12.46 8.48
C GLY A 31 12.45 11.35 9.53
N LYS A 32 11.29 10.77 9.90
CA LYS A 32 11.20 9.67 10.88
C LYS A 32 10.57 8.43 10.25
N PRO A 33 11.33 7.60 9.49
CA PRO A 33 10.81 6.34 8.97
C PRO A 33 10.67 5.31 10.11
N ILE A 34 9.64 4.48 10.02
CA ILE A 34 9.47 3.29 10.84
C ILE A 34 9.26 2.08 9.93
N ASP A 35 9.78 0.93 10.32
CA ASP A 35 9.52 -0.33 9.61
C ASP A 35 8.41 -1.11 10.32
N ILE A 36 7.43 -1.56 9.54
CA ILE A 36 6.35 -2.41 10.01
C ILE A 36 6.35 -3.74 9.26
N HIS A 37 5.79 -4.77 9.89
CA HIS A 37 5.81 -6.15 9.36
C HIS A 37 4.41 -6.73 9.10
N SER A 38 3.36 -5.98 9.44
CA SER A 38 1.97 -6.36 9.21
C SER A 38 1.13 -5.10 9.06
N VAL A 39 0.07 -5.20 8.26
CA VAL A 39 -0.92 -4.14 8.06
C VAL A 39 -2.30 -4.77 8.11
N GLU A 40 -3.25 -4.12 8.76
CA GLU A 40 -4.65 -4.53 8.74
C GLU A 40 -5.21 -4.42 7.32
N ARG A 41 -5.78 -5.52 6.81
CA ARG A 41 -6.23 -5.62 5.41
C ARG A 41 -7.26 -4.54 5.08
N GLU A 42 -8.21 -4.31 5.98
CA GLU A 42 -9.28 -3.33 5.81
C GLU A 42 -8.69 -1.91 5.71
N GLN A 43 -7.73 -1.56 6.56
CA GLN A 43 -7.06 -0.25 6.52
C GLN A 43 -6.24 -0.06 5.25
N MET A 44 -5.59 -1.12 4.76
CA MET A 44 -4.87 -1.07 3.48
C MET A 44 -5.83 -0.84 2.31
N ILE A 45 -6.99 -1.51 2.30
CA ILE A 45 -8.03 -1.31 1.27
C ILE A 45 -8.55 0.14 1.28
N GLU A 46 -8.85 0.68 2.46
CA GLU A 46 -9.29 2.07 2.61
C GLU A 46 -8.23 3.07 2.11
N SER A 47 -6.96 2.81 2.44
CA SER A 47 -5.83 3.63 2.00
C SER A 47 -5.66 3.61 0.48
N ILE A 48 -5.75 2.43 -0.15
CA ILE A 48 -5.70 2.29 -1.62
C ILE A 48 -6.82 3.09 -2.27
N LYS A 49 -8.05 2.96 -1.78
CA LYS A 49 -9.20 3.72 -2.29
C LYS A 49 -8.99 5.23 -2.17
N ARG A 50 -8.42 5.70 -1.05
CA ARG A 50 -8.12 7.12 -0.84
C ARG A 50 -7.08 7.64 -1.83
N VAL A 51 -6.05 6.85 -2.13
CA VAL A 51 -5.03 7.20 -3.12
C VAL A 51 -5.61 7.24 -4.54
N GLN A 52 -6.47 6.28 -4.89
CA GLN A 52 -7.15 6.27 -6.18
C GLN A 52 -8.03 7.52 -6.34
N GLN A 53 -8.85 7.84 -5.34
CA GLN A 53 -9.66 9.07 -5.32
C GLN A 53 -8.80 10.32 -5.45
N PHE A 54 -7.67 10.38 -4.74
CA PHE A 54 -6.74 11.48 -4.86
C PHE A 54 -6.23 11.61 -6.29
N ALA A 55 -5.74 10.52 -6.90
CA ALA A 55 -5.28 10.52 -8.29
C ALA A 55 -6.36 10.99 -9.27
N ASP A 56 -7.60 10.52 -9.11
CA ASP A 56 -8.74 10.91 -9.95
C ASP A 56 -9.06 12.41 -9.79
N THR A 57 -8.94 12.97 -8.58
CA THR A 57 -9.14 14.41 -8.34
C THR A 57 -7.97 15.28 -8.80
N GLN A 58 -6.77 14.72 -8.92
CA GLN A 58 -5.53 15.41 -9.31
C GLN A 58 -5.27 15.43 -10.81
N GLU A 59 -6.18 14.93 -11.66
CA GLU A 59 -6.23 15.35 -13.08
C GLU A 59 -6.29 16.89 -13.22
N ALA A 60 -6.63 17.62 -12.16
CA ALA A 60 -6.57 19.08 -12.07
C ALA A 60 -5.17 19.68 -11.78
N PHE A 61 -4.19 18.91 -11.29
CA PHE A 61 -2.85 19.43 -10.94
C PHE A 61 -1.80 19.25 -12.07
N THR A 62 -2.18 18.53 -13.15
CA THR A 62 -1.33 18.34 -14.34
C THR A 62 -1.80 19.18 -15.54
N ARG A 63 -2.63 20.20 -15.32
CA ARG A 63 -3.06 21.17 -16.35
C ARG A 63 -2.60 22.58 -16.02
#